data_AF-A0A969NFR0-F1
#
_entry.id   AF-A0A969NFR0-F1
#
_cell.length_a   1.000
_cell.length_b   1.000
_cell.length_c   1.000
_cell.angle_alpha   90.00
_cell.angle_beta   90.00
_cell.angle_gamma   90.00
#
_symmetry.space_group_name_H-M   'P 1'
#
loop_
_entity.id
_entity.type
_entity.pdbx_description
1 polymer ?
#
loop_
_entity_poly.entity_id
_entity_poly.type
_entity_poly.pdbx_seq_one_letter_code
_entity_poly.pdbx_strand_id
1 'polypeptide(L)'
;MQFKKIIGQKDVIERFIQTVQKNRISHAQLLNGPEGSGKLQLAIAYAQYISCTQRTEKDSCGVCPSCKKYEKLIHPDLHFVYPVVKTKKFDKPVSDNFISEWRDFLLNNDKLDLNIWLEKMGNENSQAGIFAHESNEIIRKLSLKTFEAEYKIMIIWLPEKMNPASANKLLKMIEEPPSKNVVFIW
;
A
#
# COMPACT_ATOMS: atom_id res chain seq x y z
N MET A 1 -4.41 -5.91 8.91
CA MET A 1 -5.87 -5.68 8.92
C MET A 1 -6.61 -6.91 8.39
N GLN A 2 -7.77 -7.27 8.94
CA GLN A 2 -8.60 -8.42 8.50
C GLN A 2 -9.83 -7.91 7.75
N PHE A 3 -10.38 -8.70 6.82
CA PHE A 3 -11.58 -8.31 6.06
C PHE A 3 -12.79 -8.06 6.96
N LYS A 4 -12.97 -8.85 8.03
CA LYS A 4 -14.06 -8.64 8.99
C LYS A 4 -14.04 -7.28 9.70
N LYS A 5 -12.92 -6.54 9.66
CA LYS A 5 -12.79 -5.19 10.21
C LYS A 5 -13.17 -4.10 9.19
N ILE A 6 -13.37 -4.45 7.92
CA ILE A 6 -13.77 -3.52 6.87
C ILE A 6 -15.29 -3.38 6.88
N ILE A 7 -15.77 -2.14 7.00
CA ILE A 7 -17.20 -1.84 6.97
C ILE A 7 -17.64 -1.73 5.51
N GLY A 8 -18.61 -2.54 5.10
CA GLY A 8 -19.11 -2.56 3.71
C GLY A 8 -18.21 -3.33 2.74
N GLN A 9 -18.22 -2.94 1.46
CA GLN A 9 -17.37 -3.49 0.39
C GLN A 9 -17.46 -5.02 0.17
N LYS A 10 -18.60 -5.64 0.52
CA LYS A 10 -18.78 -7.10 0.51
C LYS A 10 -18.44 -7.74 -0.84
N ASP A 11 -18.95 -7.16 -1.93
CA ASP A 11 -18.74 -7.70 -3.28
C ASP A 11 -17.26 -7.66 -3.70
N VAL A 12 -16.54 -6.60 -3.32
CA VAL A 12 -15.11 -6.45 -3.61
C VAL A 12 -14.30 -7.44 -2.78
N ILE A 13 -14.62 -7.57 -1.49
CA ILE A 13 -13.99 -8.56 -0.59
C ILE A 13 -14.18 -9.97 -1.13
N GLU A 14 -15.38 -10.33 -1.57
CA GLU A 14 -15.66 -11.65 -2.15
C GLU A 14 -14.86 -11.87 -3.43
N ARG A 15 -14.75 -10.87 -4.29
CA ARG A 15 -13.91 -10.95 -5.51
C ARG A 15 -12.44 -11.16 -5.16
N PHE A 16 -11.92 -10.46 -4.17
CA PHE A 16 -10.56 -10.62 -3.66
C PHE A 16 -10.29 -12.01 -3.06
N ILE A 17 -11.26 -12.55 -2.33
CA ILE A 17 -11.16 -13.90 -1.81
C ILE A 17 -11.04 -14.90 -2.97
N GLN A 18 -11.89 -14.74 -3.99
CA GLN A 18 -11.90 -15.63 -5.16
C GLN A 18 -10.62 -15.54 -6.00
N THR A 19 -10.01 -14.36 -6.17
CA THR A 19 -8.74 -14.22 -6.92
C THR A 19 -7.61 -15.00 -6.26
N VAL A 20 -7.51 -14.94 -4.94
CA VAL A 20 -6.48 -15.68 -4.17
C VAL A 20 -6.78 -17.18 -4.19
N GLN A 21 -8.02 -17.59 -3.95
CA GLN A 21 -8.40 -19.01 -3.97
C GLN A 21 -8.17 -19.67 -5.33
N LYS A 22 -8.41 -18.95 -6.43
CA LYS A 22 -8.19 -19.43 -7.80
C LYS A 22 -6.74 -19.28 -8.27
N ASN A 23 -5.85 -18.79 -7.42
CA ASN A 23 -4.46 -18.44 -7.75
C ASN A 23 -4.35 -17.53 -9.00
N ARG A 24 -5.23 -16.53 -9.08
CA ARG A 24 -5.35 -15.56 -10.18
C ARG A 24 -5.29 -14.13 -9.64
N ILE A 25 -4.22 -13.84 -8.91
CA ILE A 25 -3.97 -12.49 -8.39
C ILE A 25 -3.43 -11.62 -9.55
N SER A 26 -4.14 -10.54 -9.87
CA SER A 26 -3.64 -9.55 -10.83
C SER A 26 -2.41 -8.84 -10.27
N HIS A 27 -1.38 -8.67 -11.10
CA HIS A 27 -0.16 -7.93 -10.75
C HIS A 27 -0.43 -6.44 -10.51
N ALA A 28 -1.54 -5.90 -11.04
CA ALA A 28 -1.94 -4.51 -10.85
C ALA A 28 -3.45 -4.41 -10.61
N GLN A 29 -3.84 -3.66 -9.58
CA GLN A 29 -5.24 -3.47 -9.18
C GLN A 29 -5.49 -2.03 -8.78
N LEU A 30 -6.46 -1.40 -9.45
CA LEU A 30 -6.95 -0.05 -9.13
C LEU A 30 -8.23 -0.16 -8.29
N LEU A 31 -8.19 0.36 -7.07
CA LEU A 31 -9.34 0.57 -6.21
C LEU A 31 -9.84 1.99 -6.40
N ASN A 32 -10.95 2.13 -7.13
CA ASN A 32 -11.61 3.41 -7.34
C ASN A 32 -12.86 3.56 -6.47
N GLY A 33 -13.10 4.78 -5.99
CA GLY A 33 -14.25 5.12 -5.16
C GLY A 33 -14.06 6.47 -4.47
N PRO A 34 -15.10 7.02 -3.82
CA PRO A 34 -15.01 8.31 -3.15
C PRO A 34 -13.98 8.29 -2.01
N GLU A 35 -13.57 9.47 -1.56
CA GLU A 35 -12.77 9.64 -0.35
C GLU A 35 -13.52 9.06 0.86
N GLY A 36 -12.78 8.49 1.81
CA GLY A 36 -13.37 7.84 3.00
C GLY A 36 -14.03 6.47 2.76
N SER A 37 -14.07 5.93 1.53
CA SER A 37 -14.71 4.62 1.25
C SER A 37 -13.93 3.39 1.73
N GLY A 38 -12.81 3.60 2.44
CA GLY A 38 -12.01 2.52 3.03
C GLY A 38 -11.03 1.82 2.07
N LYS A 39 -10.72 2.42 0.91
CA LYS A 39 -9.89 1.79 -0.14
C LYS A 39 -8.52 1.35 0.35
N LEU A 40 -7.85 2.22 1.12
CA LEU A 40 -6.52 1.92 1.66
C LEU A 40 -6.57 0.81 2.71
N GLN A 41 -7.56 0.84 3.60
CA GLN A 41 -7.81 -0.23 4.57
C GLN A 41 -8.09 -1.57 3.86
N LEU A 42 -8.91 -1.54 2.82
CA LEU A 42 -9.24 -2.71 2.01
C LEU A 42 -8.00 -3.26 1.28
N ALA A 43 -7.14 -2.41 0.72
CA ALA A 43 -5.87 -2.80 0.12
C ALA A 43 -4.94 -3.49 1.13
N ILE A 44 -4.81 -2.94 2.34
CA ILE A 44 -4.00 -3.53 3.42
C ILE A 44 -4.58 -4.87 3.88
N ALA A 45 -5.91 -4.98 3.98
CA ALA A 45 -6.57 -6.23 4.35
C ALA A 45 -6.36 -7.32 3.30
N TYR A 46 -6.46 -6.97 2.02
CA TYR A 46 -6.19 -7.88 0.91
C TYR A 46 -4.72 -8.32 0.87
N ALA A 47 -3.78 -7.39 1.07
CA ALA A 47 -2.36 -7.69 1.18
C ALA A 47 -2.07 -8.67 2.33
N GLN A 48 -2.68 -8.45 3.51
CA GLN A 48 -2.56 -9.40 4.63
C GLN A 48 -3.13 -10.77 4.26
N TYR A 49 -4.26 -10.83 3.55
CA TYR A 49 -4.86 -12.09 3.11
C TYR A 49 -3.95 -12.86 2.14
N ILE A 50 -3.31 -12.17 1.20
CA ILE A 50 -2.32 -12.75 0.26
C ILE A 50 -1.09 -13.30 1.01
N SER A 51 -0.57 -12.58 2.00
CA SER A 51 0.65 -13.00 2.72
C SER A 51 0.39 -13.95 3.90
N CYS A 52 -0.88 -14.18 4.26
CA CYS A 52 -1.22 -15.03 5.40
C CYS A 52 -0.98 -16.52 5.13
N THR A 53 -0.07 -17.12 5.90
CA THR A 53 0.30 -18.55 5.79
C THR A 53 -0.77 -19.54 6.27
N GLN A 54 -1.71 -19.09 7.09
CA GLN A 54 -2.77 -19.92 7.69
C GLN A 54 -4.15 -19.31 7.44
N ARG A 55 -4.36 -18.72 6.26
CA ARG A 55 -5.63 -18.06 5.91
C ARG A 55 -6.79 -19.04 5.95
N THR A 56 -7.94 -18.55 6.38
CA THR A 56 -9.23 -19.24 6.26
C THR A 56 -9.82 -19.00 4.87
N GLU A 57 -10.93 -19.66 4.54
CA GLU A 57 -11.61 -19.45 3.26
C GLU A 57 -12.04 -18.00 3.02
N LYS A 58 -12.32 -17.24 4.08
CA LYS A 58 -12.92 -15.89 3.97
C LYS A 58 -12.07 -14.76 4.54
N ASP A 59 -11.01 -15.06 5.28
CA ASP A 59 -10.18 -14.03 5.92
C ASP A 59 -8.79 -14.59 6.30
N SER A 60 -7.87 -13.68 6.59
CA SER A 60 -6.56 -13.98 7.17
C SER A 60 -6.70 -14.38 8.65
N CYS A 61 -5.79 -15.22 9.18
CA CYS A 61 -5.95 -15.78 10.53
C CYS A 61 -5.72 -14.76 11.67
N GLY A 62 -4.93 -13.72 11.44
CA GLY A 62 -4.60 -12.71 12.45
C GLY A 62 -3.58 -13.14 13.50
N VAL A 63 -3.12 -14.39 13.49
CA VAL A 63 -2.22 -14.96 14.53
C VAL A 63 -0.86 -15.42 14.01
N CYS A 64 -0.73 -15.73 12.72
CA CYS A 64 0.55 -16.17 12.17
C CYS A 64 1.58 -15.04 12.14
N PRO A 65 2.91 -15.34 12.04
CA PRO A 65 3.95 -14.32 12.05
C PRO A 65 3.76 -13.21 11.02
N SER A 66 3.34 -13.56 9.79
CA SER A 66 3.04 -12.58 8.75
C SER A 66 1.87 -11.66 9.17
N CYS A 67 0.75 -12.22 9.63
CA CYS A 67 -0.39 -11.44 10.12
C CYS A 67 -0.01 -10.48 11.27
N LYS A 68 0.85 -10.92 12.20
CA LYS A 68 1.33 -10.08 13.31
C LYS A 68 2.21 -8.92 12.85
N LYS A 69 2.98 -9.10 11.77
CA LYS A 69 3.73 -8.00 11.14
C LYS A 69 2.82 -7.05 10.37
N TYR A 70 1.80 -7.57 9.68
CA TYR A 70 0.78 -6.74 9.03
C TYR A 70 -0.06 -5.93 10.01
N GLU A 71 -0.36 -6.47 11.20
CA GLU A 71 -1.04 -5.74 12.27
C GLU A 71 -0.27 -4.48 12.69
N LYS A 72 1.06 -4.50 12.62
CA LYS A 72 1.94 -3.37 12.91
C LYS A 72 2.44 -2.64 11.65
N LEU A 73 2.03 -3.07 10.45
CA LEU A 73 2.47 -2.54 9.15
C LEU A 73 4.01 -2.58 8.97
N ILE A 74 4.65 -3.62 9.51
CA ILE A 74 6.12 -3.84 9.46
C ILE A 74 6.50 -5.08 8.63
N HIS A 75 5.59 -5.62 7.83
CA HIS A 75 5.90 -6.78 7.00
C HIS A 75 6.97 -6.40 5.96
N PRO A 76 8.08 -7.16 5.82
CA PRO A 76 9.21 -6.76 4.97
C PRO A 76 8.84 -6.70 3.48
N ASP A 77 7.89 -7.52 3.05
CA ASP A 77 7.37 -7.54 1.68
C ASP A 77 6.15 -6.63 1.46
N LEU A 78 5.79 -5.79 2.44
CA LEU A 78 4.74 -4.78 2.33
C LEU A 78 5.37 -3.40 2.19
N HIS A 79 5.14 -2.77 1.05
CA HIS A 79 5.66 -1.45 0.75
C HIS A 79 4.53 -0.46 0.53
N PHE A 80 4.78 0.78 0.91
CA PHE A 80 3.85 1.89 0.76
C PHE A 80 4.52 3.00 -0.05
N VAL A 81 3.71 3.64 -0.89
CA VAL A 81 4.00 4.91 -1.55
C VAL A 81 2.84 5.84 -1.27
N TYR A 82 3.11 7.07 -0.87
CA TYR A 82 2.09 8.05 -0.52
C TYR A 82 2.61 9.47 -0.73
N PRO A 83 1.74 10.49 -0.82
CA PRO A 83 2.17 11.86 -1.01
C PRO A 83 2.97 12.33 0.20
N VAL A 84 4.10 12.99 -0.04
CA VAL A 84 4.95 13.58 0.99
C VAL A 84 5.21 15.05 0.69
N VAL A 85 5.74 15.79 1.66
CA VAL A 85 6.07 17.21 1.54
C VAL A 85 7.57 17.43 1.62
N LYS A 86 8.06 18.47 0.93
CA LYS A 86 9.42 18.95 1.14
C LYS A 86 9.54 19.56 2.53
N THR A 87 10.65 19.28 3.20
CA THR A 87 10.95 19.83 4.52
C THR A 87 12.37 20.37 4.54
N LYS A 88 12.73 21.14 5.59
CA LYS A 88 14.12 21.56 5.80
C LYS A 88 15.09 20.37 5.90
N LYS A 89 14.60 19.21 6.37
CA LYS A 89 15.37 17.97 6.52
C LYS A 89 15.46 17.18 5.21
N PHE A 90 14.41 17.22 4.40
CA PHE A 90 14.29 16.44 3.17
C PHE A 90 13.89 17.35 1.99
N ASP A 91 14.88 17.78 1.21
CA ASP A 91 14.66 18.53 -0.04
C ASP A 91 14.12 17.65 -1.18
N LYS A 92 14.49 16.36 -1.17
CA LYS A 92 14.00 15.31 -2.09
C LYS A 92 13.31 14.19 -1.31
N PRO A 93 12.11 14.45 -0.76
CA PRO A 93 11.44 13.54 0.18
C PRO A 93 10.84 12.31 -0.51
N VAL A 94 11.09 11.11 0.00
CA VAL A 94 10.38 9.88 -0.36
C VAL A 94 9.47 9.43 0.77
N SER A 95 8.53 8.55 0.45
CA SER A 95 7.61 7.93 1.41
C SER A 95 8.36 7.33 2.60
N ASP A 96 9.45 6.60 2.35
CA ASP A 96 10.25 5.95 3.42
C ASP A 96 10.83 6.92 4.44
N ASN A 97 11.00 8.21 4.11
CA ASN A 97 11.48 9.21 5.06
C ASN A 97 10.48 9.48 6.20
N PHE A 98 9.20 9.12 6.01
CA PHE A 98 8.08 9.38 6.93
C PHE A 98 7.37 8.09 7.38
N ILE A 99 8.05 6.94 7.29
CA ILE A 99 7.42 5.63 7.54
C ILE A 99 6.89 5.48 8.97
N SER A 100 7.53 6.13 9.95
CA SER A 100 7.11 6.07 11.35
C SER A 100 5.79 6.81 11.54
N GLU A 101 5.71 8.04 11.01
CA GLU A 101 4.55 8.91 11.00
C GLU A 101 3.40 8.29 10.21
N TRP A 102 3.72 7.64 9.08
CA TRP A 102 2.76 6.94 8.24
C TRP A 102 2.11 5.75 8.95
N ARG A 103 2.90 4.93 9.65
CA ARG A 103 2.36 3.82 10.44
C ARG A 103 1.49 4.32 11.57
N ASP A 104 1.92 5.36 12.27
CA ASP A 104 1.13 5.99 13.31
C ASP A 104 -0.17 6.59 12.73
N PHE A 105 -0.12 7.17 11.53
CA PHE A 105 -1.30 7.65 10.81
C PHE A 105 -2.30 6.52 10.54
N LEU A 106 -1.85 5.40 9.99
CA LEU A 106 -2.72 4.27 9.65
C LEU A 106 -3.27 3.51 10.87
N LEU A 107 -2.54 3.47 11.98
CA LEU A 107 -2.92 2.69 13.15
C LEU A 107 -3.79 3.47 14.15
N ASN A 108 -3.58 4.79 14.26
CA ASN A 108 -4.16 5.62 15.31
C ASN A 108 -5.18 6.65 14.80
N ASN A 109 -5.62 6.58 13.54
CA ASN A 109 -6.61 7.50 12.98
C ASN A 109 -7.78 6.75 12.36
N ASP A 110 -9.00 7.13 12.74
CA ASP A 110 -10.23 6.54 12.20
C ASP A 110 -10.49 6.98 10.75
N LYS A 111 -10.01 8.17 10.38
CA LYS A 111 -10.15 8.76 9.05
C LYS A 111 -8.80 8.88 8.37
N LEU A 112 -8.66 8.21 7.23
CA LEU A 112 -7.48 8.31 6.38
C LEU A 112 -7.72 9.37 5.31
N ASP A 113 -7.50 10.62 5.70
CA ASP A 113 -7.72 11.83 4.90
C ASP A 113 -6.36 12.52 4.61
N LEU A 114 -6.24 13.13 3.44
CA LEU A 114 -4.98 13.79 3.05
C LEU A 114 -4.64 14.99 3.95
N ASN A 115 -5.62 15.75 4.42
CA ASN A 115 -5.37 16.92 5.27
C ASN A 115 -4.85 16.50 6.64
N ILE A 116 -5.44 15.46 7.25
CA ILE A 116 -4.95 14.88 8.51
C ILE A 116 -3.51 14.38 8.35
N TRP A 117 -3.20 13.77 7.20
CA TRP A 117 -1.83 13.35 6.90
C TRP A 117 -0.86 14.55 6.80
N LEU A 118 -1.28 15.64 6.17
CA LEU A 118 -0.47 16.87 6.04
C LEU A 118 -0.23 17.58 7.36
N GLU A 119 -1.25 17.65 8.22
CA GLU A 119 -1.15 18.17 9.59
C GLU A 119 -0.08 17.40 10.38
N LYS A 120 -0.05 16.07 10.24
CA LYS A 120 0.93 15.20 10.91
C LYS A 120 2.36 15.42 10.45
N MET A 121 2.54 15.83 9.20
CA MET A 121 3.85 16.26 8.67
C MET A 121 4.21 17.71 9.04
N GLY A 122 3.33 18.41 9.78
CA GLY A 122 3.52 19.78 10.24
C GLY A 122 3.50 20.82 9.12
N ASN A 123 2.78 20.55 8.02
CA ASN A 123 2.93 21.33 6.79
C ASN A 123 1.64 21.43 5.97
N GLU A 124 0.60 22.00 6.58
CA GLU A 124 -0.76 22.16 6.03
C GLU A 124 -0.80 22.93 4.68
N ASN A 125 0.12 23.88 4.47
CA ASN A 125 0.15 24.73 3.27
C ASN A 125 1.05 24.21 2.15
N SER A 126 1.71 23.06 2.34
CA SER A 126 2.64 22.52 1.34
C SER A 126 1.94 21.62 0.33
N GLN A 127 2.33 21.73 -0.94
CA GLN A 127 1.87 20.81 -1.97
C GLN A 127 2.45 19.41 -1.73
N ALA A 128 1.64 18.52 -1.16
CA ALA A 128 1.96 17.10 -1.06
C ALA A 128 2.02 16.46 -2.44
N GLY A 129 3.01 15.60 -2.67
CA GLY A 129 3.13 14.90 -3.93
C GLY A 129 3.95 13.62 -3.83
N ILE A 130 3.77 12.75 -4.81
CA ILE A 130 4.67 11.63 -5.07
C ILE A 130 5.66 12.08 -6.15
N PHE A 131 6.84 12.51 -5.71
CA PHE A 131 7.83 13.19 -6.54
C PHE A 131 8.66 12.23 -7.38
N ALA A 132 9.42 12.78 -8.35
CA ALA A 132 10.19 12.03 -9.36
C ALA A 132 11.14 10.99 -8.73
N HIS A 133 11.77 11.34 -7.61
CA HIS A 133 12.74 10.48 -6.93
C HIS A 133 12.10 9.28 -6.22
N GLU A 134 10.79 9.29 -5.93
CA GLU A 134 10.08 8.11 -5.41
C GLU A 134 10.17 6.93 -6.38
N SER A 135 10.13 7.19 -7.70
CA SER A 135 10.25 6.14 -8.72
C SER A 135 11.52 5.30 -8.57
N ASN A 136 12.63 5.91 -8.13
CA ASN A 136 13.88 5.18 -7.93
C ASN A 136 13.78 4.24 -6.71
N GLU A 137 13.12 4.67 -5.62
CA GLU A 137 12.88 3.82 -4.46
C GLU A 137 11.90 2.68 -4.76
N ILE A 138 10.86 2.94 -5.54
CA ILE A 138 9.95 1.91 -6.04
C ILE A 138 10.75 0.85 -6.82
N ILE A 139 11.54 1.27 -7.81
CA ILE A 139 12.36 0.35 -8.61
C ILE A 139 13.33 -0.44 -7.73
N ARG A 140 14.01 0.22 -6.80
CA ARG A 140 14.95 -0.41 -5.87
C ARG A 140 14.27 -1.47 -4.99
N LYS A 141 13.08 -1.19 -4.45
CA LYS A 141 12.32 -2.15 -3.63
C LYS A 141 11.86 -3.35 -4.45
N LEU A 142 11.40 -3.12 -5.68
CA LEU A 142 10.83 -4.15 -6.55
C LEU A 142 11.89 -5.04 -7.20
N SER A 143 13.13 -4.58 -7.37
CA SER A 143 14.23 -5.39 -7.90
C SER A 143 14.76 -6.42 -6.90
N LEU A 144 14.52 -6.22 -5.61
CA LEU A 144 14.87 -7.19 -4.58
C LEU A 144 13.95 -8.41 -4.67
N LYS A 145 14.42 -9.58 -4.22
CA LYS A 145 13.56 -10.75 -4.04
C LYS A 145 12.55 -10.51 -2.91
N THR A 146 11.50 -11.33 -2.85
CA THR A 146 10.67 -11.42 -1.64
C THR A 146 11.51 -11.99 -0.50
N PHE A 147 11.22 -11.54 0.72
CA PHE A 147 11.93 -11.95 1.92
C PHE A 147 11.29 -13.17 2.56
N GLU A 148 9.99 -13.12 2.85
CA GLU A 148 9.28 -14.21 3.54
C GLU A 148 7.88 -14.51 3.01
N ALA A 149 7.29 -13.62 2.21
CA ALA A 149 6.01 -13.88 1.54
C ALA A 149 6.18 -14.38 0.11
N GLU A 150 5.14 -15.04 -0.41
CA GLU A 150 5.06 -15.42 -1.82
C GLU A 150 5.03 -14.18 -2.72
N TYR A 151 4.33 -13.12 -2.30
CA TYR A 151 4.17 -11.88 -3.04
C TYR A 151 4.81 -10.68 -2.32
N LYS A 152 5.39 -9.79 -3.11
CA LYS A 152 5.76 -8.43 -2.73
C LYS A 152 4.63 -7.48 -3.07
N ILE A 153 4.09 -6.81 -2.07
CA ILE A 153 2.95 -5.91 -2.23
C ILE A 153 3.43 -4.46 -2.20
N MET A 154 3.06 -3.70 -3.22
CA MET A 154 3.25 -2.25 -3.29
C MET A 154 1.88 -1.56 -3.25
N ILE A 155 1.57 -0.89 -2.14
CA ILE A 155 0.35 -0.09 -2.00
C ILE A 155 0.69 1.37 -2.28
N ILE A 156 0.04 1.97 -3.28
CA ILE A 156 0.20 3.39 -3.62
C ILE A 156 -1.07 4.13 -3.22
N TRP A 157 -0.99 4.99 -2.20
CA TRP A 157 -2.12 5.82 -1.79
C TRP A 157 -2.10 7.14 -2.55
N LEU A 158 -3.26 7.56 -3.06
CA LEU A 158 -3.45 8.79 -3.86
C LEU A 158 -2.50 8.85 -5.08
N PRO A 159 -2.54 7.85 -5.98
CA PRO A 159 -1.69 7.82 -7.18
C PRO A 159 -1.86 9.05 -8.08
N GLU A 160 -2.98 9.76 -8.02
CA GLU A 160 -3.25 11.01 -8.73
C GLU A 160 -2.35 12.18 -8.26
N LYS A 161 -1.72 12.08 -7.09
CA LYS A 161 -0.71 13.04 -6.61
C LYS A 161 0.69 12.73 -7.13
N MET A 162 0.84 11.71 -7.98
CA MET A 162 2.10 11.36 -8.60
C MET A 162 2.46 12.31 -9.73
N ASN A 163 3.71 12.76 -9.72
CA ASN A 163 4.19 13.59 -10.80
C ASN A 163 4.37 12.77 -12.10
N PRO A 164 4.31 13.41 -13.28
CA PRO A 164 4.39 12.70 -14.55
C PRO A 164 5.67 11.87 -14.73
N ALA A 165 6.80 12.36 -14.21
CA ALA A 165 8.08 11.65 -14.29
C ALA A 165 8.06 10.31 -13.53
N SER A 166 7.48 10.28 -12.32
CA SER A 166 7.31 9.04 -11.56
C SER A 166 6.28 8.12 -12.19
N ALA A 167 5.16 8.66 -12.65
CA ALA A 167 4.10 7.89 -13.29
C ALA A 167 4.61 7.16 -14.56
N ASN A 168 5.36 7.86 -15.43
CA ASN A 168 5.92 7.27 -16.65
C ASN A 168 6.94 6.15 -16.38
N LYS A 169 7.74 6.28 -15.31
CA LYS A 169 8.65 5.20 -14.91
C LYS A 169 7.90 4.01 -14.33
N LEU A 170 6.84 4.26 -13.55
CA LEU A 170 6.02 3.21 -12.97
C LEU A 170 5.22 2.45 -14.03
N LEU A 171 4.73 3.14 -15.07
CA LEU A 171 3.99 2.52 -16.19
C LEU A 171 4.76 1.34 -16.80
N LYS A 172 6.06 1.52 -17.09
CA LYS A 172 6.91 0.45 -17.60
C LYS A 172 6.97 -0.77 -16.67
N MET A 173 6.95 -0.54 -15.36
CA MET A 173 6.99 -1.60 -14.35
C MET A 173 5.63 -2.30 -14.17
N ILE A 174 4.54 -1.60 -14.45
CA ILE A 174 3.19 -2.18 -14.45
C ILE A 174 3.00 -3.06 -15.69
N GLU A 175 3.45 -2.60 -16.85
CA GLU A 175 3.42 -3.34 -18.10
C GLU A 175 4.28 -4.61 -18.04
N GLU A 176 5.48 -4.49 -17.47
CA GLU A 176 6.44 -5.60 -17.32
C GLU A 176 6.97 -5.68 -15.87
N PRO A 177 6.25 -6.35 -14.96
CA PRO A 177 6.67 -6.44 -13.57
C PRO A 177 7.99 -7.23 -13.46
N PRO A 178 8.92 -6.80 -12.57
CA PRO A 178 10.26 -7.39 -12.47
C PRO A 178 10.24 -8.83 -11.95
N SER A 179 9.14 -9.25 -11.32
CA SER A 179 8.85 -10.65 -11.04
C SER A 179 7.35 -10.90 -11.05
N LYS A 180 6.94 -12.15 -11.29
CA LYS A 180 5.53 -12.59 -11.23
C LYS A 180 4.90 -12.44 -9.85
N ASN A 181 5.71 -12.17 -8.84
CA ASN A 181 5.32 -12.10 -7.44
C ASN A 181 5.11 -10.66 -6.97
N VAL A 182 5.20 -9.66 -7.85
CA VAL A 182 4.88 -8.28 -7.51
C VAL A 182 3.39 -8.02 -7.73
N VAL A 183 2.74 -7.43 -6.74
CA VAL A 183 1.36 -6.95 -6.82
C VAL A 183 1.32 -5.49 -6.43
N PHE A 184 0.81 -4.67 -7.34
CA PHE A 184 0.50 -3.28 -7.08
C PHE A 184 -0.98 -3.10 -6.76
N ILE A 185 -1.28 -2.29 -5.75
CA ILE A 185 -2.63 -1.91 -5.36
C ILE A 185 -2.64 -0.40 -5.17
N TRP A 186 -3.53 0.32 -5.85
CA TRP A 186 -3.60 1.78 -5.75
C TRP A 186 -5.02 2.30 -5.87
#